data_AF-A0A915DGV7-F1
#
_entry.id   AF-A0A915DGV7-F1
#
_cell.length_a   1.000
_cell.length_b   1.000
_cell.length_c   1.000
_cell.angle_alpha   90.00
_cell.angle_beta   90.00
_cell.angle_gamma   90.00
#
_symmetry.space_group_name_H-M   'P 1'
#
loop_
_entity.id
_entity.type
_entity.pdbx_description
1 polymer ?
#
loop_
_entity_poly.entity_id
_entity_poly.type
_entity_poly.pdbx_seq_one_letter_code
_entity_poly.pdbx_strand_id
1 'polypeptide(L)'
;MSDLEFYHQSRLLLALAFVPPDAIHAIFTVVSTMIRIPELRPLVSWFQLTYLGIPEDRARNVRERRARYPPVEWKLFQRTLDQHSRSNNFNESNNKKLMKIVGTPHPHLWDFMLRVKTAYLSDYDNDFNDWVHGRGHRHRKRQAINRDTRIRNQVHRYQQFLAGRLTAEEYLNGMVVALRG
;
A
#
# COMPACT_ATOMS: atom_id res chain seq x y z
N MET A 1 -11.94 19.35 -16.63
CA MET A 1 -10.94 18.79 -15.69
C MET A 1 -10.41 17.50 -16.30
N SER A 2 -9.10 17.26 -16.29
CA SER A 2 -8.53 16.04 -16.91
C SER A 2 -8.56 14.87 -15.93
N ASP A 3 -8.98 13.69 -16.38
CA ASP A 3 -8.94 12.45 -15.61
C ASP A 3 -7.53 12.15 -15.06
N LEU A 4 -6.49 12.57 -15.78
CA LEU A 4 -5.09 12.41 -15.36
C LEU A 4 -4.76 13.24 -14.10
N GLU A 5 -5.35 14.43 -13.99
CA GLU A 5 -5.12 15.33 -12.87
C GLU A 5 -5.87 14.84 -11.62
N PHE A 6 -7.12 14.39 -11.80
CA PHE A 6 -7.89 13.72 -10.75
C PHE A 6 -7.18 12.47 -10.23
N TYR A 7 -6.70 11.63 -11.15
CA TYR A 7 -5.90 10.46 -10.82
C TYR A 7 -4.61 10.84 -10.07
N HIS A 8 -3.90 11.88 -10.50
CA HIS A 8 -2.67 12.29 -9.83
C HIS A 8 -2.93 12.79 -8.40
N GLN A 9 -3.88 13.71 -8.22
CA GLN A 9 -4.16 14.31 -6.91
C GLN A 9 -4.76 13.31 -5.91
N SER A 10 -5.61 12.38 -6.36
CA SER A 10 -6.12 11.30 -5.48
C SER A 10 -5.00 10.41 -4.93
N ARG A 11 -3.93 10.19 -5.71
CA ARG A 11 -2.77 9.38 -5.27
C ARG A 11 -1.86 10.09 -4.27
N LEU A 12 -1.96 11.40 -4.08
CA LEU A 12 -1.23 12.09 -3.01
C LEU A 12 -1.62 11.55 -1.63
N LEU A 13 -2.89 11.15 -1.44
CA LEU A 13 -3.35 10.49 -0.22
C LEU A 13 -2.69 9.11 -0.03
N LEU A 14 -2.48 8.36 -1.11
CA LEU A 14 -1.78 7.07 -1.05
C LEU A 14 -0.29 7.23 -0.74
N ALA A 15 0.33 8.34 -1.18
CA ALA A 15 1.73 8.64 -0.89
C ALA A 15 1.99 8.82 0.62
N LEU A 16 0.97 9.19 1.41
CA LEU A 16 1.07 9.34 2.88
C LEU A 16 1.47 8.05 3.61
N ALA A 17 1.19 6.87 3.02
CA ALA A 17 1.64 5.59 3.55
C ALA A 17 3.16 5.47 3.59
N PHE A 18 3.86 6.25 2.77
CA PHE A 18 5.31 6.27 2.62
C PHE A 18 5.96 7.50 3.26
N VAL A 19 5.29 8.12 4.22
CA VAL A 19 5.86 9.16 5.09
C VAL A 19 6.17 8.53 6.45
N PRO A 20 7.14 9.01 7.24
CA PRO A 20 7.29 8.57 8.62
C PRO A 20 6.03 8.83 9.46
N PRO A 21 5.79 8.06 10.53
CA PRO A 21 4.67 8.27 11.44
C PRO A 21 4.69 9.69 12.04
N ASP A 22 5.85 10.16 12.49
CA ASP A 22 5.96 11.40 13.26
C ASP A 22 5.66 12.66 12.43
N ALA A 23 5.90 12.60 11.12
CA ALA A 23 5.65 13.71 10.20
C ALA A 23 4.25 13.68 9.56
N ILE A 24 3.40 12.70 9.87
CA ILE A 24 2.18 12.45 9.09
C ILE A 24 1.21 13.63 9.09
N HIS A 25 0.99 14.27 10.24
CA HIS A 25 0.03 15.37 10.35
C HIS A 25 0.52 16.61 9.61
N ALA A 26 1.81 16.95 9.74
CA ALA A 26 2.41 18.06 9.00
C ALA A 26 2.35 17.83 7.49
N ILE A 27 2.70 16.63 7.03
CA ILE A 27 2.66 16.30 5.59
C ILE A 27 1.21 16.19 5.09
N PHE A 28 0.26 15.76 5.91
CA PHE A 28 -1.15 15.77 5.55
C PHE A 28 -1.64 17.19 5.29
N THR A 29 -1.26 18.17 6.11
CA THR A 29 -1.59 19.59 5.86
C THR A 29 -1.08 20.04 4.49
N VAL A 30 0.15 19.67 4.11
CA VAL A 30 0.70 19.96 2.77
C VAL A 30 -0.11 19.26 1.68
N VAL A 31 -0.44 17.97 1.85
CA VAL A 31 -1.26 17.23 0.87
C VAL A 31 -2.64 17.89 0.70
N SER A 32 -3.27 18.31 1.79
CA SER A 32 -4.57 19.00 1.74
C SER A 32 -4.50 20.33 0.98
N THR A 33 -3.37 21.05 1.01
CA THR A 33 -3.18 22.27 0.21
C THR A 33 -2.81 21.99 -1.24
N MET A 34 -2.15 20.86 -1.51
CA MET A 34 -1.82 20.42 -2.88
C MET A 34 -3.05 19.94 -3.65
N ILE A 35 -4.05 19.37 -2.97
CA ILE A 35 -5.29 18.91 -3.58
C ILE A 35 -6.19 20.11 -3.85
N ARG A 36 -6.27 20.50 -5.11
CA ARG A 36 -7.05 21.67 -5.59
C ARG A 36 -8.43 21.27 -6.13
N ILE A 37 -8.61 19.99 -6.47
CA ILE A 37 -9.84 19.45 -7.04
C ILE A 37 -10.95 19.41 -5.97
N PRO A 38 -12.05 20.18 -6.12
CA PRO A 38 -13.13 20.23 -5.14
C PRO A 38 -13.79 18.87 -4.87
N GLU A 39 -13.91 18.03 -5.88
CA GLU A 39 -14.51 16.69 -5.83
C GLU A 39 -13.71 15.72 -4.96
N LEU A 40 -12.43 15.99 -4.70
CA LEU A 40 -11.60 15.21 -3.79
C LEU A 40 -11.73 15.67 -2.32
N ARG A 41 -12.35 16.82 -2.03
CA ARG A 41 -12.51 17.31 -0.65
C ARG A 41 -13.23 16.32 0.27
N PRO A 42 -14.34 15.67 -0.13
CA PRO A 42 -14.97 14.64 0.70
C PRO A 42 -14.02 13.48 1.02
N LEU A 43 -13.19 13.08 0.06
CA LEU A 43 -12.20 12.01 0.23
C LEU A 43 -11.09 12.42 1.21
N VAL A 44 -10.59 13.66 1.11
CA VAL A 44 -9.59 14.22 2.04
C VAL A 44 -10.15 14.25 3.46
N SER A 45 -11.37 14.76 3.63
CA SER A 45 -12.05 14.81 4.94
C SER A 45 -12.29 13.41 5.51
N TRP A 46 -12.77 12.48 4.69
CA TRP A 46 -12.96 11.09 5.09
C TRP A 46 -11.62 10.44 5.50
N PHE A 47 -10.55 10.68 4.73
CA PHE A 47 -9.23 10.14 5.03
C PHE A 47 -8.71 10.65 6.38
N GLN A 48 -8.82 11.96 6.63
CA GLN A 48 -8.44 12.56 7.91
C GLN A 48 -9.19 11.91 9.07
N LEU A 49 -10.52 11.85 8.99
CA LEU A 49 -11.35 11.29 10.05
C LEU A 49 -11.09 9.79 10.29
N THR A 50 -10.80 9.05 9.22
CA THR A 50 -10.69 7.59 9.27
C THR A 50 -9.29 7.13 9.68
N TYR A 51 -8.24 7.76 9.16
CA TYR A 51 -6.86 7.27 9.27
C TYR A 51 -5.94 8.14 10.14
N LEU A 52 -6.28 9.41 10.36
CA LEU A 52 -5.47 10.34 11.16
C LEU A 52 -6.15 10.73 12.47
N GLY A 53 -7.48 10.82 12.47
CA GLY A 53 -8.23 11.42 13.55
C GLY A 53 -8.19 12.95 13.52
N ILE A 54 -8.76 13.55 14.56
CA ILE A 54 -8.72 15.00 14.81
C ILE A 54 -7.99 15.18 16.15
N PRO A 55 -6.86 15.91 16.20
CA PRO A 55 -6.20 16.22 17.47
C PRO A 55 -7.08 17.17 18.30
N GLU A 56 -6.93 17.10 19.63
CA GLU A 56 -7.57 18.09 20.52
C GLU A 56 -7.04 19.50 20.19
N ASP A 57 -7.96 20.45 20.01
CA ASP A 57 -7.63 21.87 19.89
C ASP A 57 -8.54 22.65 20.85
N ARG A 58 -7.97 23.01 22.00
CA ARG A 58 -8.69 23.75 23.04
C ARG A 58 -9.07 25.16 22.62
N ALA A 59 -8.27 25.80 21.77
CA ALA A 59 -8.54 27.17 21.30
C ALA A 59 -9.76 27.20 20.37
N ARG A 60 -9.99 26.12 19.60
CA ARG A 60 -11.15 25.97 18.71
C ARG A 60 -12.29 25.13 19.31
N ASN A 61 -12.19 24.76 20.58
CA ASN A 61 -13.14 23.89 21.29
C ASN A 61 -13.40 22.54 20.55
N VAL A 62 -12.35 21.98 19.96
CA VAL A 62 -12.39 20.71 19.22
C VAL A 62 -11.88 19.59 20.14
N ARG A 63 -12.73 18.59 20.40
CA ARG A 63 -12.36 17.39 21.13
C ARG A 63 -11.57 16.42 20.25
N GLU A 64 -10.62 15.71 20.86
CA GLU A 64 -9.87 14.66 20.18
C GLU A 64 -10.82 13.60 19.62
N ARG A 65 -10.59 13.21 18.36
CA ARG A 65 -11.21 12.05 17.74
C ARG A 65 -10.11 11.11 17.27
N ARG A 66 -10.04 9.93 17.89
CA ARG A 66 -9.08 8.89 17.47
C ARG A 66 -9.40 8.39 16.07
N ALA A 67 -8.34 8.08 15.31
CA ALA A 67 -8.46 7.42 14.02
C ALA A 67 -9.13 6.04 14.18
N ARG A 68 -9.96 5.66 13.21
CA ARG A 68 -10.51 4.29 13.13
C ARG A 68 -9.41 3.28 12.79
N TYR A 69 -8.48 3.66 11.92
CA TYR A 69 -7.32 2.86 11.54
C TYR A 69 -6.04 3.66 11.78
N PRO A 70 -5.40 3.50 12.94
CA PRO A 70 -4.23 4.29 13.32
C PRO A 70 -3.06 4.16 12.33
N PRO A 71 -2.23 5.21 12.15
CA PRO A 71 -1.08 5.19 11.24
C PRO A 71 -0.15 3.99 11.39
N VAL A 72 0.05 3.48 12.60
CA VAL A 72 0.90 2.30 12.87
C VAL A 72 0.47 1.06 12.06
N GLU A 73 -0.80 0.93 11.70
CA GLU A 73 -1.34 -0.24 11.01
C GLU A 73 -1.10 -0.21 9.50
N TRP A 74 -1.20 0.97 8.88
CA TRP A 74 -1.21 1.14 7.42
C TRP A 74 0.05 1.79 6.86
N LYS A 75 0.94 2.32 7.70
CA LYS A 75 2.20 2.91 7.24
C LYS A 75 3.14 1.84 6.66
N LEU A 76 3.75 2.20 5.55
CA LEU A 76 4.66 1.36 4.77
C LEU A 76 6.09 1.89 4.76
N PHE A 77 6.35 3.09 5.30
CA PHE A 77 7.68 3.72 5.28
C PHE A 77 8.78 2.79 5.81
N GLN A 78 8.71 2.40 7.08
CA GLN A 78 9.72 1.56 7.72
C GLN A 78 9.80 0.18 7.05
N ARG A 79 8.65 -0.45 6.78
CA ARG A 79 8.59 -1.74 6.07
C ARG A 79 9.27 -1.71 4.69
N THR A 80 9.17 -0.58 3.98
CA THR A 80 9.80 -0.41 2.67
C THR A 80 11.33 -0.26 2.80
N LEU A 81 11.81 0.41 3.84
CA LEU A 81 13.23 0.51 4.15
C LEU A 81 13.82 -0.86 4.52
N ASP A 82 13.11 -1.60 5.37
CA ASP A 82 13.49 -2.93 5.88
C ASP A 82 13.30 -4.05 4.85
N GLN A 83 12.71 -3.74 3.69
CA GLN A 83 12.38 -4.72 2.64
C GLN A 83 11.45 -5.85 3.12
N HIS A 84 10.67 -5.61 4.17
CA HIS A 84 9.68 -6.55 4.64
C HIS A 84 8.56 -6.72 3.61
N SER A 85 8.05 -7.95 3.50
CA SER A 85 6.86 -8.19 2.70
C SER A 85 5.71 -7.34 3.27
N ARG A 86 4.91 -6.71 2.39
CA ARG A 86 3.65 -6.11 2.83
C ARG A 86 2.81 -7.30 3.30
N SER A 87 2.52 -7.44 4.59
CA SER A 87 1.82 -8.63 5.13
C SER A 87 0.51 -8.93 4.39
N ASN A 88 -0.18 -7.88 3.93
CA ASN A 88 -1.34 -8.02 3.05
C ASN A 88 -1.00 -8.67 1.69
N ASN A 89 0.18 -8.47 1.11
CA ASN A 89 0.57 -9.17 -0.12
C ASN A 89 0.71 -10.68 0.08
N PHE A 90 1.19 -11.12 1.24
CA PHE A 90 1.27 -12.56 1.55
C PHE A 90 -0.14 -13.14 1.74
N ASN A 91 -0.97 -12.49 2.55
CA ASN A 91 -2.35 -12.92 2.78
C ASN A 91 -3.22 -12.84 1.52
N GLU A 92 -3.12 -11.77 0.73
CA GLU A 92 -3.82 -11.59 -0.53
C GLU A 92 -3.30 -12.55 -1.60
N SER A 93 -1.99 -12.84 -1.64
CA SER A 93 -1.46 -13.87 -2.53
C SER A 93 -1.95 -15.26 -2.13
N ASN A 94 -2.02 -15.57 -0.84
CA ASN A 94 -2.55 -16.84 -0.35
C ASN A 94 -4.05 -16.92 -0.59
N ASN A 95 -4.82 -15.87 -0.33
CA ASN A 95 -6.25 -15.80 -0.66
C ASN A 95 -6.49 -15.93 -2.16
N LYS A 96 -5.69 -15.29 -3.03
CA LYS A 96 -5.79 -15.45 -4.49
C LYS A 96 -5.48 -16.89 -4.92
N LYS A 97 -4.47 -17.52 -4.33
CA LYS A 97 -4.16 -18.93 -4.59
C LYS A 97 -5.30 -19.83 -4.13
N LEU A 98 -5.80 -19.63 -2.91
CA LEU A 98 -6.94 -20.36 -2.35
C LEU A 98 -8.19 -20.18 -3.20
N MET A 99 -8.51 -18.95 -3.64
CA MET A 99 -9.66 -18.69 -4.52
C MET A 99 -9.52 -19.38 -5.88
N LYS A 100 -8.31 -19.50 -6.43
CA LYS A 100 -8.07 -20.29 -7.66
C LYS A 100 -8.26 -21.79 -7.44
N ILE A 101 -7.82 -22.31 -6.30
CA ILE A 101 -7.96 -23.73 -5.93
C ILE A 101 -9.43 -24.08 -5.69
N VAL A 102 -10.13 -23.23 -4.93
CA VAL A 102 -11.52 -23.44 -4.53
C VAL A 102 -12.47 -23.15 -5.69
N GLY A 103 -12.22 -22.09 -6.48
CA GLY A 103 -13.00 -21.74 -7.66
C GLY A 103 -14.42 -21.20 -7.37
N THR A 104 -14.83 -21.13 -6.11
CA THR A 104 -16.12 -20.57 -5.68
C THR A 104 -15.94 -19.60 -4.51
N PRO A 105 -16.71 -18.51 -4.43
CA PRO A 105 -16.59 -17.53 -3.33
C PRO A 105 -17.07 -18.09 -1.98
N HIS A 106 -17.98 -19.05 -2.00
CA HIS A 106 -18.65 -19.61 -0.82
C HIS A 106 -18.74 -21.15 -0.89
N PRO A 107 -17.62 -21.88 -0.83
CA PRO A 107 -17.66 -23.34 -0.73
C PRO A 107 -18.20 -23.76 0.65
N HIS A 108 -18.90 -24.88 0.72
CA HIS A 108 -19.07 -25.55 2.01
C HIS A 108 -17.77 -26.25 2.42
N LEU A 109 -17.61 -26.51 3.72
CA LEU A 109 -16.33 -26.95 4.31
C LEU A 109 -15.76 -28.21 3.64
N TRP A 110 -16.61 -29.19 3.32
CA TRP A 110 -16.17 -30.42 2.65
C TRP A 110 -15.58 -30.17 1.25
N ASP A 111 -16.24 -29.37 0.42
CA ASP A 111 -15.77 -29.02 -0.91
C ASP A 111 -14.49 -28.20 -0.87
N PHE A 112 -14.38 -27.30 0.12
CA PHE A 112 -13.16 -26.56 0.39
C PHE A 112 -12.00 -27.52 0.70
N MET A 113 -12.19 -28.46 1.63
CA MET A 113 -11.16 -29.43 2.03
C MET A 113 -10.74 -30.33 0.87
N LEU A 114 -11.70 -30.82 0.08
CA LEU A 114 -11.42 -31.69 -1.06
C LEU A 114 -10.60 -30.98 -2.14
N ARG A 115 -10.97 -29.74 -2.48
CA ARG A 115 -10.27 -28.94 -3.49
C ARG A 115 -8.86 -28.56 -3.06
N VAL A 116 -8.69 -28.20 -1.79
CA VAL A 116 -7.35 -27.93 -1.21
C VAL A 116 -6.48 -29.18 -1.24
N LYS A 117 -7.02 -30.35 -0.88
CA LYS A 117 -6.29 -31.63 -0.93
C LYS A 117 -5.83 -31.97 -2.35
N THR A 118 -6.71 -31.87 -3.34
CA THR A 118 -6.38 -32.15 -4.74
C THR A 118 -5.32 -31.20 -5.28
N ALA A 119 -5.44 -29.91 -4.98
CA ALA A 119 -4.45 -28.91 -5.40
C ALA A 119 -3.08 -29.14 -4.77
N TYR A 120 -3.03 -29.47 -3.48
CA TYR A 120 -1.78 -29.76 -2.77
C TYR A 120 -1.04 -30.94 -3.39
N LEU A 121 -1.76 -32.02 -3.73
CA LEU A 121 -1.17 -33.19 -4.40
C LEU A 121 -0.66 -32.84 -5.81
N SER A 122 -1.43 -32.06 -6.58
CA SER A 122 -0.99 -31.63 -7.91
C SER A 122 0.20 -30.67 -7.90
N ASP A 123 0.26 -29.75 -6.92
CA ASP A 123 1.38 -28.82 -6.78
C ASP A 123 2.64 -29.58 -6.35
N TYR A 124 2.52 -30.60 -5.49
CA TYR A 124 3.63 -31.48 -5.12
C TYR A 124 4.19 -32.23 -6.34
N ASP A 125 3.32 -32.78 -7.19
CA ASP A 125 3.74 -33.47 -8.42
C ASP A 125 4.40 -32.51 -9.43
N ASN A 126 3.91 -31.27 -9.53
CA ASN A 126 4.49 -30.24 -10.39
C ASN A 126 5.85 -29.78 -9.88
N ASP A 127 6.00 -29.53 -8.58
CA ASP A 127 7.26 -29.11 -7.96
C ASP A 127 8.31 -30.24 -8.04
N PHE A 128 7.89 -31.50 -7.86
CA PHE A 128 8.75 -32.67 -8.08
C PHE A 128 9.22 -32.75 -9.54
N ASN A 129 8.31 -32.59 -10.51
CA ASN A 129 8.66 -32.59 -11.93
C ASN A 129 9.57 -31.42 -12.31
N ASP A 130 9.30 -30.21 -11.82
CA ASP A 130 10.15 -29.04 -12.06
C ASP A 130 11.55 -29.25 -11.45
N TRP A 131 11.66 -29.87 -10.28
CA TRP A 131 12.93 -30.27 -9.67
C TRP A 131 13.69 -31.31 -10.50
N VAL A 132 13.03 -32.40 -10.91
CA VAL A 132 13.62 -33.45 -11.78
C VAL A 132 14.13 -32.86 -13.10
N HIS A 133 13.44 -31.85 -13.63
CA HIS A 133 13.82 -31.18 -14.87
C HIS A 133 14.75 -29.96 -14.68
N GLY A 134 15.23 -29.70 -13.46
CA GLY A 134 16.12 -28.57 -13.17
C GLY A 134 15.51 -27.19 -13.41
N ARG A 135 14.18 -27.09 -13.49
CA ARG A 135 13.47 -25.82 -13.65
C ARG A 135 13.31 -25.19 -12.27
N GLY A 136 14.14 -24.20 -11.96
CA GLY A 136 14.05 -23.46 -10.71
C GLY A 136 12.70 -22.75 -10.52
N HIS A 137 12.36 -22.42 -9.27
CA HIS A 137 11.12 -21.75 -8.88
C HIS A 137 10.79 -20.53 -9.75
N ARG A 138 9.49 -20.36 -10.05
CA ARG A 138 8.97 -19.25 -10.88
C ARG A 138 9.48 -17.89 -10.39
N HIS A 139 10.30 -17.24 -11.21
CA HIS A 139 10.80 -15.91 -10.95
C HIS A 139 9.66 -14.89 -10.81
N ARG A 140 9.78 -14.00 -9.82
CA ARG A 140 8.87 -12.86 -9.67
C ARG A 140 8.96 -11.98 -10.91
N LYS A 141 7.81 -11.61 -11.49
CA LYS A 141 7.75 -10.80 -12.72
C LYS A 141 8.59 -9.53 -12.58
N ARG A 142 9.46 -9.27 -13.57
CA ARG A 142 10.38 -8.10 -13.62
C ARG A 142 9.68 -6.77 -13.32
N GLN A 143 8.44 -6.59 -13.79
CA GLN A 143 7.65 -5.39 -13.52
C GLN A 143 7.40 -5.14 -12.02
N ALA A 144 7.09 -6.19 -11.25
CA ALA A 144 6.84 -6.08 -9.82
C ALA A 144 8.12 -5.73 -9.05
N ILE A 145 9.26 -6.31 -9.46
CA ILE A 145 10.59 -6.00 -8.91
C ILE A 145 10.91 -4.52 -9.17
N ASN A 146 10.81 -4.08 -10.44
CA ASN A 146 11.08 -2.70 -10.82
C ASN A 146 10.21 -1.70 -10.04
N ARG A 147 8.92 -2.02 -9.81
CA ARG A 147 8.02 -1.16 -9.03
C ARG A 147 8.47 -1.05 -7.57
N ASP A 148 8.79 -2.17 -6.92
CA ASP A 148 9.26 -2.15 -5.53
C ASP A 148 10.59 -1.40 -5.40
N THR A 149 11.51 -1.55 -6.38
CA THR A 149 12.76 -0.78 -6.43
C THR A 149 12.51 0.73 -6.55
N ARG A 150 11.60 1.16 -7.44
CA ARG A 150 11.24 2.59 -7.57
C ARG A 150 10.69 3.16 -6.27
N ILE A 151 9.74 2.45 -5.65
CA ILE A 151 9.14 2.85 -4.37
C ILE A 151 10.21 2.97 -3.29
N ARG A 152 11.10 1.98 -3.18
CA ARG A 152 12.20 1.98 -2.21
C ARG A 152 13.15 3.17 -2.44
N ASN A 153 13.57 3.40 -3.68
CA ASN A 153 14.47 4.51 -4.00
C ASN A 153 13.83 5.85 -3.64
N GLN A 154 12.53 6.02 -3.90
CA GLN A 154 11.82 7.24 -3.52
C GLN A 154 11.73 7.40 -2.01
N VAL A 155 11.44 6.34 -1.26
CA VAL A 155 11.41 6.38 0.22
C VAL A 155 12.78 6.78 0.80
N HIS A 156 13.88 6.31 0.22
CA HIS A 156 15.24 6.73 0.62
C HIS A 156 15.48 8.23 0.40
N ARG A 157 14.84 8.86 -0.60
CA ARG A 157 14.93 10.31 -0.82
C ARG A 157 14.24 11.13 0.27
N TYR A 158 13.47 10.52 1.16
CA TYR A 158 12.94 11.22 2.33
C TYR A 158 14.05 11.82 3.21
N GLN A 159 15.24 11.19 3.27
CA GLN A 159 16.39 11.78 3.97
C GLN A 159 16.86 13.10 3.33
N GLN A 160 16.71 13.25 2.01
CA GLN A 160 17.01 14.50 1.30
C GLN A 160 16.00 15.59 1.66
N PHE A 161 14.73 15.22 1.88
CA PHE A 161 13.71 16.13 2.42
C PHE A 161 14.06 16.61 3.83
N LEU A 162 14.47 15.71 4.73
CA LEU A 162 14.92 16.08 6.07
C LEU A 162 16.15 17.00 6.04
N ALA A 163 17.05 16.80 5.08
CA ALA A 163 18.23 17.64 4.87
C ALA A 163 17.94 18.98 4.18
N GLY A 164 16.66 19.31 3.91
CA GLY A 164 16.24 20.55 3.23
C GLY A 164 16.59 20.62 1.74
N ARG A 165 17.01 19.50 1.13
CA ARG A 165 17.40 19.41 -0.29
C ARG A 165 16.24 19.07 -1.21
N LEU A 166 15.09 18.74 -0.65
CA LEU A 166 13.86 18.37 -1.35
C LEU A 166 12.68 18.96 -0.59
N THR A 167 11.69 19.50 -1.29
CA THR A 167 10.44 19.96 -0.68
C THR A 167 9.49 18.77 -0.42
N ALA A 168 8.51 18.96 0.47
CA ALA A 168 7.47 17.96 0.71
C ALA A 168 6.68 17.66 -0.57
N GLU A 169 6.39 18.68 -1.38
CA GLU A 169 5.66 18.54 -2.65
C GLU A 169 6.45 17.68 -3.66
N GLU A 170 7.75 17.95 -3.84
CA GLU A 170 8.59 17.16 -4.73
C GLU A 170 8.72 15.70 -4.28
N TYR A 171 8.83 15.47 -2.97
CA TYR A 171 8.82 14.12 -2.41
C TYR A 171 7.53 13.38 -2.73
N LEU A 172 6.37 14.01 -2.45
CA LEU A 172 5.05 13.41 -2.65
C LEU A 172 4.76 13.16 -4.13
N ASN A 173 5.09 14.10 -5.00
CA ASN A 173 4.93 13.93 -6.45
C ASN A 173 5.82 12.80 -6.99
N GLY A 174 7.08 12.73 -6.55
CA GLY A 174 7.95 11.61 -6.90
C GLY A 174 7.43 10.27 -6.39
N MET A 175 6.75 10.26 -5.24
CA MET A 175 6.09 9.06 -4.72
C MET A 175 4.88 8.65 -5.56
N VAL A 176 4.06 9.59 -5.99
CA VAL A 176 2.95 9.32 -6.93
C VAL A 176 3.47 8.71 -8.22
N VAL A 177 4.59 9.21 -8.76
CA VAL A 177 5.25 8.65 -9.94
C VAL A 177 5.79 7.25 -9.66
N ALA A 178 6.46 7.02 -8.54
CA ALA A 178 6.98 5.69 -8.17
C ALA A 178 5.86 4.65 -8.04
N LEU A 179 4.69 5.08 -7.58
CA LEU A 179 3.48 4.29 -7.45
C LEU A 179 2.76 4.01 -8.79
N ARG A 180 3.08 4.75 -9.88
CA ARG A 180 2.61 4.44 -11.23
C ARG A 180 3.36 3.21 -11.75
N GLY A 181 2.62 2.18 -12.12
CA GLY A 181 3.14 0.88 -12.56
C GLY A 181 2.06 -0.17 -12.60
#